data_AF-A0A8S2Y7T1-F1
#
_entry.id   AF-A0A8S2Y7T1-F1
#
_cell.length_a   1.000
_cell.length_b   1.000
_cell.length_c   1.000
_cell.angle_alpha   90.00
_cell.angle_beta   90.00
_cell.angle_gamma   90.00
#
_symmetry.space_group_name_H-M   'P 1'
#
loop_
_entity.id
_entity.type
_entity.pdbx_description
1 polymer ?
#
loop_
_entity_poly.entity_id
_entity_poly.type
_entity_poly.pdbx_seq_one_letter_code
_entity_poly.pdbx_strand_id
1 'polypeptide(L)' 'NSFPTVSQNVIEEEDDDDDSMTPQQLFQCLQQAWLNEKYSPVLLKHENLLVLATFELLDDIEKRLKSSEHKTTSFRWLMH' A
#
# COMPACT_ATOMS: atom_id res chain seq x y z
N ASN A 1 22.07 -30.23 -4.06
CA ASN A 1 20.77 -29.92 -3.43
C ASN A 1 20.93 -28.68 -2.55
N SER A 2 20.86 -27.50 -3.16
CA SER A 2 20.78 -26.25 -2.40
C SER A 2 19.33 -25.79 -2.46
N PHE A 3 18.63 -25.89 -1.32
CA PHE A 3 17.35 -25.24 -1.14
C PHE A 3 17.59 -23.72 -1.10
N PRO A 4 16.74 -22.90 -1.74
CA PRO A 4 16.79 -21.47 -1.49
C PRO A 4 16.32 -21.22 -0.06
N THR A 5 17.17 -20.57 0.74
CA THR A 5 16.85 -20.11 2.07
C THR A 5 15.60 -19.24 1.99
N VAL A 6 14.53 -19.66 2.67
CA VAL A 6 13.40 -18.77 2.97
C VAL A 6 13.99 -17.62 3.79
N SER A 7 14.12 -16.46 3.16
CA SER A 7 14.36 -15.21 3.88
C SER A 7 13.14 -14.99 4.76
N GLN A 8 13.26 -15.45 6.00
CA GLN A 8 12.37 -15.09 7.08
C GLN A 8 12.62 -13.62 7.34
N ASN A 9 11.85 -12.75 6.68
CA ASN A 9 11.74 -11.35 7.06
C ASN A 9 11.08 -11.37 8.44
N VAL A 10 11.92 -11.39 9.47
CA VAL A 10 11.54 -11.01 10.83
C VAL A 10 10.97 -9.62 10.69
N ILE A 11 9.67 -9.48 10.94
CA ILE A 11 9.09 -8.18 11.26
C ILE A 11 9.76 -7.85 12.58
N GLU A 12 10.81 -7.04 12.54
CA GLU A 12 11.32 -6.40 13.74
C GLU A 12 10.14 -5.63 14.31
N GLU A 13 9.63 -6.10 15.44
CA GLU A 13 8.76 -5.33 16.31
C GLU A 13 9.62 -4.16 16.81
N GLU A 14 9.79 -3.15 15.95
CA GLU A 14 10.28 -1.85 16.37
C GLU A 14 9.15 -1.24 17.21
N ASP A 15 9.37 -1.36 18.52
CA ASP A 15 8.65 -0.75 19.64
C ASP A 15 8.77 0.79 19.54
N ASP A 16 8.19 1.39 18.50
CA ASP A 16 8.07 2.84 18.34
C ASP A 16 6.59 3.20 18.21
N ASP A 17 6.11 4.00 19.16
CA ASP A 17 4.75 4.52 19.36
C ASP A 17 4.26 5.41 18.19
N ASP A 18 4.34 4.93 16.95
CA ASP A 18 3.70 5.48 15.76
C ASP A 18 3.10 4.32 14.95
N ASP A 19 1.98 3.79 15.44
CA ASP A 19 1.13 2.73 14.84
C ASP A 19 0.58 3.06 13.42
N SER A 20 1.14 4.07 12.75
CA SER A 20 0.73 4.54 11.44
C SER A 20 1.61 3.96 10.34
N MET A 21 1.16 2.86 9.73
CA MET A 21 1.77 2.31 8.51
C MET A 21 1.78 3.34 7.37
N THR A 22 2.96 3.60 6.79
CA THR A 22 3.08 4.50 5.62
C THR A 22 2.42 3.90 4.37
N PRO A 23 2.00 4.71 3.38
CA PRO A 23 1.44 4.20 2.13
C PRO A 23 2.34 3.20 1.39
N GLN A 24 3.66 3.40 1.45
CA GLN A 24 4.65 2.52 0.84
C GLN A 24 4.70 1.16 1.53
N GLN A 25 4.70 1.14 2.86
CA GLN A 25 4.65 -0.10 3.65
C GLN A 25 3.33 -0.84 3.41
N LEU A 26 2.20 -0.13 3.39
CA LEU A 26 0.89 -0.71 3.11
C LEU A 26 0.86 -1.42 1.75
N PHE A 27 1.43 -0.78 0.72
CA PHE A 27 1.51 -1.36 -0.60
C PHE A 27 2.43 -2.60 -0.65
N GLN A 28 3.55 -2.58 0.07
CA GLN A 28 4.44 -3.74 0.19
C GLN A 28 3.74 -4.92 0.88
N CYS A 29 3.02 -4.67 1.98
CA CYS A 29 2.20 -5.67 2.66
C CYS A 29 1.15 -6.28 1.73
N LEU A 30 0.45 -5.44 0.96
CA LEU A 30 -0.55 -5.91 -0.02
C LEU A 30 0.09 -6.77 -1.12
N GLN A 31 1.24 -6.37 -1.65
CA GLN A 31 1.97 -7.15 -2.65
C GLN A 31 2.40 -8.51 -2.11
N GLN A 32 2.89 -8.54 -0.86
CA GLN A 32 3.29 -9.78 -0.22
C GLN A 32 2.09 -10.70 0.02
N ALA A 33 0.99 -10.16 0.54
CA ALA A 33 -0.26 -10.91 0.75
C ALA A 33 -0.79 -11.50 -0.57
N TRP A 34 -0.75 -10.72 -1.65
CA TRP A 34 -1.13 -11.19 -2.99
C TRP A 34 -0.23 -12.29 -3.53
N LEU A 35 1.10 -12.16 -3.38
CA LEU A 35 2.04 -13.22 -3.76
C LEU A 35 1.79 -14.50 -2.96
N ASN A 36 1.57 -14.37 -1.65
CA ASN A 36 1.26 -15.50 -0.79
C ASN A 36 0.00 -16.22 -1.28
N GLU A 37 -1.08 -15.49 -1.55
CA GLU A 37 -2.34 -16.06 -2.03
C GLU A 37 -2.16 -16.75 -3.41
N LYS A 38 -1.47 -16.08 -4.34
CA LYS A 38 -1.24 -16.58 -5.70
C LYS A 38 -0.52 -17.94 -5.73
N TYR A 39 0.42 -18.15 -4.82
CA TYR A 39 1.24 -19.36 -4.77
C TYR A 39 0.81 -20.35 -3.69
N SER A 40 -0.21 -20.03 -2.90
CA SER A 40 -0.72 -20.93 -1.89
C SER A 40 -1.60 -22.03 -2.52
N PRO A 41 -1.40 -23.31 -2.16
CA PRO A 41 -2.30 -24.39 -2.59
C PRO A 41 -3.64 -24.36 -1.85
N VAL A 42 -3.79 -23.49 -0.85
CA VAL A 42 -4.97 -23.35 0.01
C VAL A 42 -5.37 -21.88 0.14
N LEU A 43 -6.66 -21.62 0.29
CA LEU A 43 -7.17 -20.28 0.55
C LEU A 43 -6.59 -19.73 1.88
N LEU A 44 -5.94 -18.56 1.84
CA LEU A 44 -5.40 -17.95 3.06
C LEU A 44 -6.47 -17.14 3.81
N LYS A 45 -6.12 -16.72 5.04
CA LYS A 45 -7.00 -15.88 5.86
C LYS A 45 -7.21 -14.53 5.17
N HIS A 46 -8.46 -14.08 5.11
CA HIS A 46 -8.76 -12.75 4.61
C HIS A 46 -8.22 -11.66 5.56
N GLU A 47 -7.33 -10.82 5.05
CA GLU A 47 -6.75 -9.69 5.78
C GLU A 47 -7.60 -8.42 5.60
N ASN A 48 -8.71 -8.35 6.32
CA ASN A 48 -9.71 -7.30 6.15
C ASN A 48 -9.15 -5.87 6.36
N LEU A 49 -8.31 -5.68 7.39
CA LEU A 49 -7.73 -4.37 7.70
C LEU A 49 -6.79 -3.87 6.60
N LEU A 50 -5.93 -4.74 6.06
CA LEU A 50 -5.01 -4.41 4.97
C LEU A 50 -5.78 -3.97 3.71
N VAL A 51 -6.88 -4.67 3.41
CA VAL A 51 -7.75 -4.35 2.28
C VAL A 51 -8.48 -3.03 2.47
N LEU A 52 -9.06 -2.79 3.66
CA LEU A 52 -9.75 -1.53 3.97
C LEU A 52 -8.80 -0.33 3.91
N ALA A 53 -7.64 -0.42 4.55
CA ALA A 53 -6.62 0.63 4.52
C ALA A 53 -6.15 0.92 3.08
N THR A 54 -6.05 -0.12 2.22
CA THR A 54 -5.71 0.07 0.80
C THR A 54 -6.80 0.85 0.07
N PHE A 55 -8.08 0.58 0.32
CA PHE A 55 -9.17 1.33 -0.28
C PHE A 55 -9.18 2.79 0.17
N GLU A 56 -8.97 3.04 1.46
CA GLU A 56 -8.87 4.42 1.99
C GLU A 56 -7.72 5.18 1.33
N LEU A 57 -6.55 4.55 1.16
CA LEU A 57 -5.41 5.14 0.47
C LEU A 57 -5.75 5.48 -0.99
N LEU A 58 -6.45 4.59 -1.71
CA LEU A 58 -6.86 4.83 -3.09
C LEU A 58 -7.86 6.00 -3.19
N ASP A 59 -8.83 6.06 -2.29
CA ASP A 59 -9.79 7.17 -2.22
C ASP A 59 -9.09 8.51 -1.99
N ASP A 60 -8.09 8.55 -1.12
CA ASP A 60 -7.34 9.78 -0.84
C ASP A 60 -6.43 10.20 -1.98
N ILE A 61 -5.83 9.24 -2.70
CA ILE A 61 -5.12 9.51 -3.95
C ILE A 61 -6.08 10.08 -4.99
N GLU A 62 -7.27 9.49 -5.15
CA GLU A 62 -8.27 9.94 -6.11
C GLU A 62 -8.76 11.37 -5.80
N LYS A 63 -9.12 11.65 -4.54
CA LYS A 63 -9.50 12.99 -4.09
C LYS A 63 -8.40 14.01 -4.38
N ARG A 64 -7.14 13.65 -4.09
CA ARG A 64 -5.99 14.52 -4.34
C ARG A 64 -5.82 14.80 -5.83
N LEU A 65 -5.93 13.78 -6.69
CA LEU A 65 -5.85 13.93 -8.14
C LEU A 65 -6.96 14.83 -8.68
N LYS A 66 -8.23 14.59 -8.31
CA LYS A 66 -9.38 15.44 -8.67
C LYS A 66 -9.15 16.90 -8.26
N SER A 67 -8.69 17.11 -7.02
CA SER A 67 -8.40 18.47 -6.53
C SER A 67 -7.25 19.15 -7.29
N SER A 68 -6.30 18.37 -7.85
CA SER A 68 -5.15 18.87 -8.58
C SER A 68 -5.51 19.25 -10.02
N GLU A 69 -6.39 18.51 -10.69
CA GLU A 69 -6.92 18.83 -12.02
C GLU A 69 -7.66 20.18 -12.03
N HIS A 70 -8.37 20.50 -10.94
CA HIS A 70 -9.00 21.80 -10.73
C HIS A 70 -8.01 22.92 -10.39
N LYS A 71 -6.77 22.61 -10.01
CA LYS A 71 -5.71 23.59 -9.68
C LYS A 71 -4.73 23.82 -10.83
N THR A 72 -4.57 22.87 -11.75
CA THR A 72 -3.63 22.98 -12.89
C THR A 72 -4.27 23.60 -14.14
N THR A 73 -5.54 24.00 -14.08
CA THR A 73 -6.14 24.95 -15.03
C THR A 73 -6.10 26.36 -14.40
N SER A 74 -5.22 27.28 -14.80
CA SER A 74 -4.66 27.48 -16.13
C SER A 74 -3.42 28.38 -16.10
N PHE A 75 -2.44 28.11 -16.97
CA PHE A 75 -1.42 29.10 -17.37
C PHE A 75 -2.05 30.44 -17.83
N ARG A 76 -3.33 30.43 -18.25
CA ARG A 76 -4.12 31.60 -18.61
C ARG A 76 -4.38 32.55 -17.43
N TRP A 77 -4.32 32.09 -16.17
CA TRP A 77 -4.41 32.94 -14.98
C TRP A 77 -3.07 33.61 -14.63
N LEU A 78 -1.96 33.05 -15.12
CA LEU A 78 -0.61 33.58 -14.92
C LEU A 78 -0.21 34.62 -16.00
N MET A 79 -1.03 34.75 -17.05
CA MET A 79 -0.79 35.61 -18.23
C MET A 79 -1.84 36.73 -18.39
N HIS A 80 -2.62 37.01 -17.36
CA HIS A 80 -3.47 38.20 -17.21
C HIS A 80 -3.04 38.96 -15.96
#